data_AF-A0A960XSK6-F1
#
_entry.id   AF-A0A960XSK6-F1
#
_cell.length_a   1.000
_cell.length_b   1.000
_cell.length_c   1.000
_cell.angle_alpha   90.00
_cell.angle_beta   90.00
_cell.angle_gamma   90.00
#
_symmetry.space_group_name_H-M   'P 1'
#
loop_
_entity.id
_entity.type
_entity.pdbx_description
1 polymer ?
#
loop_
_entity_poly.entity_id
_entity_poly.type
_entity_poly.pdbx_seq_one_letter_code
_entity_poly.pdbx_strand_id
1 'polypeptide(L)' 'DTARRLATLLHGIDAHVNLIPLNPTAGYEGSSSRAGEGFQRILLAAGIPCTFRQRRGIDVAAGCGMLKAEKSGRPR' A
#
# COMPACT_ATOMS: atom_id res chain seq x y z
N ASP A 1 3.02 0.51 16.34
CA ASP A 1 2.15 1.62 16.80
C ASP A 1 1.25 2.22 15.75
N THR A 2 1.71 2.44 14.51
CA THR A 2 0.89 3.01 13.42
C THR A 2 -0.45 2.29 13.20
N ALA A 3 -0.49 0.96 13.20
CA ALA A 3 -1.73 0.20 13.02
C ALA A 3 -2.77 0.48 14.11
N ARG A 4 -2.34 0.64 15.36
CA ARG A 4 -3.24 0.95 16.48
C ARG A 4 -3.81 2.36 16.35
N ARG A 5 -2.97 3.33 15.96
CA ARG A 5 -3.42 4.70 15.69
C ARG A 5 -4.42 4.76 14.54
N LEU A 6 -4.19 4.00 13.47
CA LEU A 6 -5.13 3.91 12.36
C LEU A 6 -6.47 3.30 12.82
N ALA A 7 -6.44 2.23 13.63
CA ALA A 7 -7.66 1.64 14.17
C ALA A 7 -8.47 2.64 15.01
N THR A 8 -7.81 3.47 15.81
CA THR A 8 -8.47 4.56 16.55
C THR A 8 -9.10 5.58 15.61
N LEU A 9 -8.41 5.98 14.54
CA LEU A 9 -8.93 6.95 13.56
C LEU A 9 -10.14 6.43 12.77
N LEU A 10 -10.19 5.13 12.51
CA LEU A 10 -11.28 4.50 11.76
C LEU A 10 -12.46 4.06 12.64
N HIS A 11 -12.41 4.31 13.96
CA HIS A 11 -13.47 3.89 14.86
C HIS A 11 -14.81 4.55 14.48
N GLY A 12 -15.85 3.73 14.30
CA GLY A 12 -17.18 4.18 13.90
C GLY A 12 -17.36 4.43 12.39
N ILE A 13 -16.33 4.21 11.58
CA ILE A 13 -16.39 4.31 10.12
C ILE A 13 -16.48 2.90 9.54
N ASP A 14 -17.49 2.64 8.72
CA ASP A 14 -17.58 1.41 7.93
C ASP A 14 -16.56 1.49 6.77
N ALA A 15 -15.37 0.95 7.01
CA ALA A 15 -14.23 1.07 6.11
C ALA A 15 -13.50 -0.26 5.93
N HIS A 16 -13.05 -0.50 4.70
CA HIS A 16 -12.13 -1.60 4.37
C HIS A 16 -10.74 -1.05 4.08
N VAL A 17 -9.72 -1.59 4.75
CA VAL A 17 -8.33 -1.15 4.57
C VAL A 17 -7.62 -2.02 3.53
N ASN A 18 -7.18 -1.40 2.43
CA ASN A 18 -6.35 -2.05 1.42
C ASN A 18 -4.87 -1.74 1.65
N LEU A 19 -4.11 -2.73 2.11
CA LEU A 19 -2.65 -2.62 2.26
C LEU A 19 -1.98 -2.78 0.90
N ILE A 20 -1.21 -1.77 0.49
CA ILE A 20 -0.46 -1.78 -0.75
C ILE A 20 1.02 -1.96 -0.40
N PRO A 21 1.64 -3.11 -0.72
CA PRO A 21 3.08 -3.27 -0.62
C PRO A 21 3.78 -2.19 -1.43
N LEU A 22 4.77 -1.53 -0.83
CA LEU A 22 5.55 -0.53 -1.53
C LEU A 22 6.31 -1.18 -2.69
N ASN A 23 6.19 -0.61 -3.89
CA ASN A 23 7.04 -0.98 -5.01
C ASN A 23 8.45 -0.41 -4.77
N PRO A 24 9.52 -1.10 -5.19
CA PRO A 24 10.87 -0.57 -5.09
C PRO A 24 10.98 0.80 -5.76
N THR A 25 11.70 1.74 -5.13
CA THR A 25 12.02 3.07 -5.66
C THR A 25 13.49 3.39 -5.36
N ALA A 26 14.04 4.45 -5.96
CA ALA A 26 15.44 4.84 -5.74
C ALA A 26 15.84 5.05 -4.27
N GLY A 27 14.87 5.32 -3.37
CA GLY A 27 15.10 5.52 -1.94
C GLY A 27 14.54 4.44 -1.03
N TYR A 28 13.82 3.44 -1.56
CA TYR A 28 13.17 2.41 -0.76
C TYR A 28 13.15 1.06 -1.48
N GLU A 29 13.63 0.02 -0.82
CA GLU A 29 13.77 -1.32 -1.40
C GLU A 29 12.44 -2.03 -1.71
N GLY A 30 11.29 -1.50 -1.27
CA GLY A 30 9.98 -2.12 -1.52
C GLY A 30 9.79 -3.45 -0.79
N SER A 31 10.50 -3.66 0.31
CA SER A 31 10.38 -4.86 1.14
C SER A 31 9.03 -4.88 1.85
N SER A 32 8.26 -5.95 1.61
CA SER A 32 7.05 -6.25 2.36
C SER A 32 7.06 -7.72 2.75
N SER A 33 6.92 -8.00 4.04
CA SER A 33 6.22 -9.22 4.49
C SER A 33 5.92 -9.11 5.98
N ARG A 34 6.93 -9.13 6.86
CA ARG A 34 6.68 -9.22 8.31
C ARG A 34 6.00 -8.01 8.94
N ALA A 35 6.41 -6.79 8.56
CA ALA A 35 5.80 -5.57 9.12
C ALA A 35 4.36 -5.38 8.66
N GLY A 36 4.07 -5.71 7.39
CA GLY A 36 2.73 -5.63 6.83
C GLY A 36 1.79 -6.64 7.48
N GLU A 37 2.20 -7.90 7.63
CA GLU A 37 1.39 -8.95 8.27
C GLU A 37 1.05 -8.57 9.72
N GLY A 38 2.02 -8.03 10.46
CA GLY A 38 1.78 -7.49 11.80
C GLY A 38 0.77 -6.34 11.81
N PHE A 39 0.82 -5.46 10.81
CA PHE A 39 -0.13 -4.36 10.65
C PHE A 39 -1.55 -4.88 10.37
N GLN A 40 -1.69 -5.82 9.43
CA GLN A 40 -2.96 -6.46 9.09
C GLN A 40 -3.56 -7.14 10.33
N ARG A 41 -2.76 -7.91 11.06
CA ARG A 41 -3.23 -8.62 12.27
C ARG A 41 -3.81 -7.67 13.32
N ILE A 42 -3.19 -6.50 13.52
CA ILE A 42 -3.69 -5.50 14.47
C ILE A 42 -5.04 -4.93 14.00
N LEU A 43 -5.19 -4.63 12.71
CA LEU A 43 -6.46 -4.12 12.17
C LEU A 43 -7.58 -5.16 12.24
N LEU A 44 -7.30 -6.41 11.87
CA LEU A 44 -8.27 -7.50 11.97
C LEU A 44 -8.69 -7.74 13.43
N ALA A 45 -7.75 -7.69 14.38
CA ALA A 45 -8.05 -7.80 15.81
C ALA A 45 -8.91 -6.63 16.34
N ALA A 46 -8.85 -5.46 15.69
CA ALA A 46 -9.70 -4.31 15.98
C ALA A 46 -11.07 -4.36 15.26
N GLY A 47 -11.38 -5.45 14.55
CA GLY A 47 -12.62 -5.60 13.79
C GLY A 47 -12.66 -4.86 12.46
N ILE A 48 -11.51 -4.38 11.96
CA ILE A 48 -11.42 -3.63 10.71
C ILE A 48 -11.04 -4.58 9.57
N PRO A 49 -11.90 -4.76 8.55
CA PRO A 49 -11.58 -5.57 7.37
C PRO A 49 -10.33 -5.07 6.68
N CYS A 50 -9.40 -5.97 6.38
CA CYS A 50 -8.11 -5.60 5.82
C CYS A 50 -7.54 -6.65 4.86
N THR A 51 -7.15 -6.22 3.65
CA THR A 51 -6.58 -7.10 2.62
C THR A 51 -5.31 -6.54 2.01
N PHE A 52 -4.39 -7.43 1.62
CA PHE A 52 -3.26 -7.07 0.79
C PHE A 52 -3.67 -6.97 -0.68
N ARG A 53 -3.28 -5.87 -1.32
CA ARG A 53 -3.37 -5.74 -2.77
C ARG A 53 -2.27 -6.58 -3.41
N GLN A 54 -2.67 -7.55 -4.24
CA GLN A 54 -1.72 -8.31 -5.05
C GLN A 54 -0.95 -7.38 -5.99
N ARG A 55 0.37 -7.55 -6.04
CA ARG A 55 1.22 -6.86 -7.00
C ARG A 55 0.91 -7.39 -8.40
N ARG A 56 0.60 -6.51 -9.36
CA ARG A 56 0.40 -6.84 -10.78
C ARG A 56 1.17 -5.84 -11.64
N GLY A 57 1.80 -6.29 -12.72
CA GLY A 57 2.49 -5.43 -13.70
C GLY A 57 3.82 -4.81 -13.24
N ILE A 58 4.49 -5.38 -12.23
CA ILE A 58 5.81 -4.88 -11.78
C ILE A 58 6.90 -5.21 -12.80
N ASP A 59 6.80 -6.39 -13.39
CA ASP A 59 7.60 -6.91 -14.50
C ASP A 59 7.62 -5.98 -15.73
N VAL A 60 6.57 -5.20 -15.93
CA VAL A 60 6.44 -4.25 -17.05
C VAL A 60 6.46 -2.78 -16.61
N ALA A 61 6.98 -2.47 -15.42
CA ALA A 61 7.01 -1.13 -14.85
C ALA A 61 5.63 -0.41 -14.79
N ALA A 62 4.53 -1.17 -14.76
CA ALA A 62 3.16 -0.66 -14.73
C ALA A 62 2.46 -0.88 -13.37
N GLY A 63 3.18 -1.33 -12.35
CA GLY A 63 2.66 -1.42 -10.98
C GLY A 63 2.23 -0.06 -10.45
N CYS A 64 1.33 -0.05 -9.45
CA CYS A 64 0.80 1.18 -8.88
C CYS A 64 1.90 2.15 -8.44
N GLY A 65 1.87 3.38 -8.97
CA GLY A 65 2.89 4.41 -8.71
C GLY A 65 4.08 4.43 -9.69
N MET A 66 4.20 3.46 -10.61
CA MET A 66 5.28 3.40 -11.60
C MET A 66 4.92 4.00 -12.98
N LEU A 67 3.67 4.45 -13.15
CA LEU A 67 3.25 5.25 -14.32
C LEU A 67 3.83 6.66 -14.23
N LYS A 68 5.15 6.77 -14.36
CA LYS A 68 5.81 8.02 -14.71
C LYS A 68 5.56 8.18 -16.20
N ALA A 69 4.55 8.96 -16.58
CA ALA A 69 4.42 9.39 -17.96
C ALA A 69 5.76 10.02 -18.34
N GLU A 70 6.49 9.40 -19.27
CA GLU A 70 7.47 10.14 -20.03
C GLU A 70 6.69 11.34 -20.57
N LYS A 71 7.01 12.55 -20.07
CA LYS A 71 6.64 13.75 -20.79
C LYS A 71 7.44 13.67 -22.08
N SER A 72 6.90 12.95 -23.07
CA SER A 72 7.28 13.08 -24.46
C SER A 72 7.13 14.58 -24.74
N GLY A 73 8.25 15.29 -24.68
CA GLY A 73 8.31 16.71 -24.93
C GLY A 73 7.83 16.91 -26.35
N ARG A 74 6.58 17.37 -26.48
CA ARG A 74 6.09 17.88 -27.75
C ARG A 74 6.64 19.31 -27.83
N PRO A 75 7.57 19.60 -28.76
CA PRO A 75 8.02 20.98 -28.92
C PRO A 75 6.79 21.81 -29.30
N ARG A 76 6.68 22.99 -28.66
CA ARG A 76 5.60 23.96 -28.91
C ARG A 76 5.62 24.42 -30.35
#